data_AF-A0A1V4UU22-F1
#
_entry.id   AF-A0A1V4UU22-F1
#
_cell.length_a   1.000
_cell.length_b   1.000
_cell.length_c   1.000
_cell.angle_alpha   90.00
_cell.angle_beta   90.00
_cell.angle_gamma   90.00
#
_symmetry.space_group_name_H-M   'P 1'
#
loop_
_entity.id
_entity.type
_entity.pdbx_description
1 polymer ?
#
loop_
_entity_poly.entity_id
_entity_poly.type
_entity_poly.pdbx_seq_one_letter_code
_entity_poly.pdbx_strand_id
1 'polypeptide(L)' 'MPATIDRLIINSPYEEPTQYWSYNPETRNFILKDGRRPAGYLIASERSRSYDDPGEFRQIDLVNTIRPRIPA' A
#
# COMPACT_ATOMS: atom_id res chain seq x y z
N MET A 1 -20.75 -5.82 6.14
CA MET A 1 -20.87 -4.47 5.55
C MET A 1 -19.51 -4.12 4.98
N PRO A 2 -19.40 -3.54 3.76
CA PRO A 2 -18.10 -3.11 3.25
C PRO A 2 -17.48 -2.13 4.25
N ALA A 3 -16.19 -2.27 4.55
CA ALA A 3 -15.50 -1.35 5.43
C ALA A 3 -15.45 0.01 4.72
N THR A 4 -16.26 0.96 5.19
CA THR A 4 -16.27 2.33 4.65
C THR A 4 -14.94 2.98 4.98
N ILE A 5 -14.29 3.58 3.98
CA ILE A 5 -13.07 4.35 4.23
C ILE A 5 -13.49 5.69 4.82
N ASP A 6 -13.32 5.83 6.13
CA ASP A 6 -13.72 7.05 6.83
C ASP A 6 -12.80 8.24 6.50
N ARG A 7 -11.50 7.98 6.24
CA ARG A 7 -10.50 9.00 5.95
C ARG A 7 -9.46 8.49 4.94
N LEU A 8 -9.30 9.22 3.83
CA LEU A 8 -8.32 8.89 2.79
C LEU A 8 -6.89 9.31 3.17
N ILE A 9 -6.75 10.51 3.75
CA ILE A 9 -5.46 11.05 4.19
C ILE A 9 -5.28 10.74 5.67
N ILE A 10 -4.55 9.66 5.97
CA ILE A 10 -4.41 9.10 7.33
C ILE A 10 -3.08 9.42 8.03
N ASN A 11 -2.10 10.00 7.33
CA ASN A 11 -0.79 10.36 7.89
C ASN A 11 -0.52 11.87 7.81
N SER A 12 0.34 12.36 8.70
CA SER A 12 0.87 13.73 8.69
C SER A 12 2.04 13.84 7.69
N PRO A 13 2.22 15.00 7.01
CA PRO A 13 3.40 15.23 6.19
C PRO A 13 4.66 15.54 7.01
N TYR A 14 4.53 15.81 8.31
CA TYR A 14 5.63 16.18 9.21
C TYR A 14 6.07 15.05 10.14
N GLU A 15 5.47 13.86 10.01
CA GLU A 15 5.77 12.71 10.86
C GLU A 15 5.93 11.46 9.99
N GLU A 16 6.58 10.44 10.53
CA GLU A 16 6.69 9.17 9.82
C GLU A 16 5.31 8.50 9.65
N PRO A 17 5.00 7.95 8.46
CA PRO A 17 3.73 7.26 8.25
C PRO A 17 3.62 6.04 9.15
N THR A 18 2.60 6.03 10.01
CA THR A 18 2.35 4.95 10.97
C THR A 18 1.29 3.97 10.49
N GLN A 19 0.51 4.31 9.47
CA GLN A 19 -0.56 3.46 8.94
C GLN A 19 -0.69 3.57 7.41
N TYR A 20 -1.28 2.56 6.78
CA TYR A 20 -1.58 2.57 5.35
C TYR A 20 -2.82 1.74 4.99
N TRP A 21 -3.52 2.16 3.95
CA TRP A 21 -4.58 1.35 3.33
C TRP A 21 -3.98 0.25 2.45
N SER A 22 -4.36 -1.00 2.70
CA SER A 22 -3.98 -2.19 1.93
C SER A 22 -5.19 -2.73 1.19
N TYR A 23 -5.08 -2.93 -0.11
CA TYR A 23 -6.11 -3.61 -0.88
C TYR A 23 -6.09 -5.12 -0.61
N ASN A 24 -7.25 -5.71 -0.35
CA ASN A 24 -7.44 -7.15 -0.28
C ASN A 24 -8.20 -7.61 -1.55
N PRO A 25 -7.53 -8.32 -2.48
CA PRO A 25 -8.16 -8.78 -3.73
C PRO A 25 -9.32 -9.76 -3.54
N GLU A 26 -9.31 -10.59 -2.49
CA GLU A 26 -10.34 -11.62 -2.26
C GLU A 26 -11.68 -10.98 -1.87
N THR A 27 -11.63 -9.95 -1.03
CA THR A 27 -12.82 -9.27 -0.51
C THR A 27 -13.11 -7.95 -1.24
N ARG A 28 -12.21 -7.51 -2.11
CA ARG A 28 -12.21 -6.21 -2.80
C ARG A 28 -12.33 -5.01 -1.86
N ASN A 29 -11.90 -5.17 -0.61
CA ASN A 29 -11.95 -4.14 0.42
C ASN A 29 -10.57 -3.55 0.68
N PHE A 30 -10.56 -2.32 1.18
CA PHE A 30 -9.35 -1.70 1.75
C PHE A 30 -9.33 -1.91 3.27
N ILE A 31 -8.19 -2.34 3.78
CA ILE A 31 -7.97 -2.61 5.19
C ILE A 31 -6.87 -1.67 5.67
N LEU A 32 -7.14 -0.94 6.77
CA LEU A 32 -6.14 -0.12 7.43
C LEU A 32 -5.15 -1.04 8.14
N LYS A 33 -3.87 -0.92 7.80
CA LYS A 33 -2.78 -1.67 8.43
C LYS A 33 -1.84 -0.72 9.15
N ASP A 34 -1.30 -1.17 10.27
CA ASP A 34 -0.25 -0.47 10.99
C ASP A 34 1.12 -0.63 10.31
N GLY A 35 1.98 0.34 10.57
CA GLY A 35 3.31 0.49 9.99
C GLY A 35 3.34 1.33 8.71
N ARG A 36 4.55 1.50 8.17
CA ARG A 36 4.80 2.24 6.94
C ARG A 36 4.66 1.34 5.72
N ARG A 37 3.77 1.69 4.78
CA ARG A 37 3.57 0.98 3.50
C ARG A 37 4.92 0.64 2.86
N PRO A 38 5.19 -0.62 2.47
CA PRO A 38 6.43 -0.97 1.77
C PRO A 38 6.58 -0.17 0.48
N ALA A 39 7.79 0.30 0.19
CA ALA A 39 8.13 0.85 -1.11
C ALA A 39 8.17 -0.27 -2.16
N GLY A 40 7.64 -0.01 -3.34
CA GLY A 40 7.49 -0.99 -4.39
C GLY A 40 6.80 -0.43 -5.62
N TYR A 41 6.66 -1.28 -6.62
CA TYR A 41 5.96 -0.99 -7.87
C TYR A 41 4.98 -2.13 -8.19
N LEU A 42 4.01 -1.83 -9.05
CA LEU A 42 3.02 -2.82 -9.50
C LEU A 42 3.39 -3.29 -10.91
N ILE A 43 3.48 -4.59 -11.10
CA ILE A 43 3.61 -5.22 -12.42
C ILE A 43 2.22 -5.70 -12.81
N ALA A 44 1.69 -5.25 -13.95
CA ALA A 44 0.45 -5.82 -14.49
C ALA A 44 0.64 -7.31 -14.76
N SER A 45 -0.32 -8.15 -14.38
CA SER A 45 -0.22 -9.58 -14.66
C SER A 45 -0.44 -9.82 -16.16
N GLU A 46 0.32 -10.74 -16.76
CA GLU A 46 0.15 -11.09 -18.17
C GLU A 46 -1.24 -11.69 -18.49
N ARG A 47 -2.01 -12.06 -17.46
CA ARG A 47 -3.28 -12.80 -17.57
C ARG A 47 -4.50 -11.93 -17.85
N SER A 48 -4.43 -10.62 -17.64
CA SER A 48 -5.62 -9.77 -17.67
C SER A 48 -5.47 -8.61 -18.65
N ARG A 49 -6.27 -8.63 -19.73
CA ARG A 49 -6.61 -7.42 -20.52
C ARG A 49 -7.76 -6.64 -19.88
N SER A 50 -8.20 -7.01 -18.68
CA SER A 50 -9.27 -6.34 -17.94
C SER A 50 -8.68 -5.25 -17.04
N TYR A 51 -9.43 -4.16 -16.88
CA TYR A 51 -9.08 -3.00 -16.05
C TYR A 51 -8.85 -3.35 -14.57
N ASP A 52 -9.52 -4.41 -14.09
CA ASP A 52 -9.50 -4.82 -12.67
C ASP A 52 -8.35 -5.78 -12.33
N ASP A 53 -7.24 -5.77 -13.08
CA ASP A 53 -6.07 -6.58 -12.73
C ASP A 53 -5.40 -6.02 -11.46
N PRO A 54 -5.39 -6.77 -10.34
CA PRO A 54 -4.68 -6.33 -9.14
C PRO A 54 -3.15 -6.23 -9.36
N GLY A 55 -2.61 -6.91 -10.38
CA GLY A 55 -1.17 -6.97 -10.64
C GLY A 55 -0.38 -7.67 -9.54
N GLU A 56 0.94 -7.73 -9.71
CA GLU A 56 1.89 -8.21 -8.72
C GLU A 56 2.65 -7.02 -8.12
N PHE A 57 2.50 -6.82 -6.80
CA PHE A 57 3.28 -5.81 -6.10
C PHE A 57 4.68 -6.33 -5.77
N ARG A 58 5.70 -5.70 -6.35
CA ARG A 58 7.11 -5.99 -6.11
C ARG A 58 7.71 -4.92 -5.20
N GLN A 59 8.27 -5.36 -4.07
CA GLN A 59 8.94 -4.47 -3.14
C GLN A 59 10.31 -4.04 -3.68
N ILE A 60 10.76 -2.86 -3.25
CA ILE A 60 12.13 -2.39 -3.46
C ILE A 60 12.86 -2.53 -2.12
N ASP A 61 13.51 -3.67 -1.92
CA ASP A 61 14.13 -4.04 -0.64
C ASP A 61 15.18 -3.02 -0.17
N LEU A 62 15.97 -2.48 -1.10
CA LEU A 62 16.96 -1.46 -0.78
C LEU A 62 16.31 -0.22 -0.15
N VAL A 63 15.21 0.27 -0.73
CA VAL A 63 14.48 1.44 -0.21
C VAL A 63 13.90 1.14 1.17
N ASN A 64 13.29 -0.04 1.33
CA ASN A 64 12.73 -0.46 2.61
C ASN A 64 13.80 -0.62 3.70
N THR A 65 15.03 -0.96 3.32
CA THR A 65 16.18 -1.09 4.22
C THR A 65 16.76 0.26 4.65
N ILE A 66 16.86 1.24 3.72
CA ILE A 66 17.50 2.53 4.01
C ILE A 66 16.53 3.55 4.61
N ARG A 67 15.22 3.47 4.33
CA ARG A 67 14.24 4.47 4.78
C ARG A 67 14.18 4.73 6.29
N PRO A 68 14.44 3.76 7.21
CA PRO A 68 14.43 4.04 8.65
C PRO A 68 15.67 4.83 9.10
N ARG A 69 16.68 4.98 8.24
CA ARG A 69 17.90 5.74 8.53
C ARG A 69 17.74 7.24 8.28
N ILE A 70 16.62 7.65 7.68
CA ILE A 70 16.31 9.04 7.37
C ILE A 70 15.08 9.42 8.19
N PRO A 71 15.24 10.17 9.29
CA PRO A 71 14.10 10.67 10.06
C PRO A 71 13.29 11.67 9.24
N ALA A 72 11.98 11.73 9.50
CA ALA A 72 11.05 12.70 8.90
C ALA A 72 11.29 14.12 9.44
#